data_AF-A0A7C1MVJ4-F1
#
_entry.id   AF-A0A7C1MVJ4-F1
#
_cell.length_a   1.000
_cell.length_b   1.000
_cell.length_c   1.000
_cell.angle_alpha   90.00
_cell.angle_beta   90.00
_cell.angle_gamma   90.00
#
_symmetry.space_group_name_H-M   'P 1'
#
loop_
_entity.id
_entity.type
_entity.pdbx_description
1 polymer ?
#
loop_
_entity_poly.entity_id
_entity_poly.type
_entity_poly.pdbx_seq_one_letter_code
_entity_poly.pdbx_strand_id
1 'polypeptide(L)' 'MNNRPENIKETSKPEGRAKIRDIISDKVEKLKQRDYTCPFCREVIKGISAFGRHLKDHCI' A
#
# COMPACT_ATOMS: atom_id res chain seq x y z
N MET A 1 -1.52 -19.86 -22.68
CA MET A 1 -2.30 -19.40 -21.51
C MET A 1 -2.06 -17.92 -21.32
N ASN A 2 -3.02 -17.09 -21.71
CA ASN A 2 -2.99 -15.64 -21.50
C ASN A 2 -3.50 -15.35 -20.09
N ASN A 3 -2.82 -14.48 -19.33
CA ASN A 3 -3.44 -13.45 -18.48
C ASN A 3 -2.38 -12.47 -17.92
N ARG A 4 -2.11 -11.47 -18.77
CA ARG A 4 -1.95 -10.03 -18.51
C ARG A 4 -1.83 -9.60 -17.03
N PRO A 5 -0.66 -9.11 -16.57
CA PRO A 5 -0.58 -8.42 -15.29
C PRO A 5 -1.33 -7.09 -15.37
N GLU A 6 -2.08 -6.83 -14.32
CA GLU A 6 -3.12 -5.83 -14.24
C GLU A 6 -2.53 -4.42 -14.09
N ASN A 7 -2.84 -3.58 -15.08
CA ASN A 7 -3.04 -2.14 -15.02
C ASN A 7 -2.77 -1.47 -13.64
N ILE A 8 -1.51 -1.10 -13.39
CA ILE A 8 -1.19 -0.11 -12.37
C ILE A 8 -1.56 1.24 -12.95
N LYS A 9 -2.74 1.73 -12.53
CA LYS A 9 -3.30 3.01 -12.96
C LYS A 9 -2.29 4.13 -12.75
N GLU A 10 -1.91 4.73 -13.87
CA GLU A 10 -1.36 6.06 -14.00
C GLU A 10 -2.14 7.04 -13.12
N THR A 11 -1.45 7.75 -12.23
CA THR A 11 -1.94 9.02 -11.71
C THR A 11 -0.78 10.01 -11.61
N SER A 12 -0.63 10.78 -12.69
CA SER A 12 -0.53 12.24 -12.69
C SER A 12 0.63 12.87 -11.90
N LYS A 13 1.60 13.41 -12.65
CA LYS A 13 2.44 14.54 -12.23
C LYS A 13 1.56 15.74 -11.84
N PRO A 14 1.72 16.33 -10.65
CA PRO A 14 1.38 17.73 -10.45
C PRO A 14 2.66 18.56 -10.56
N GLU A 15 2.72 19.34 -11.64
CA GLU A 15 3.67 20.45 -11.75
C GLU A 15 3.25 21.53 -10.75
N GLY A 16 4.01 21.66 -9.67
CA GLY A 16 3.77 22.68 -8.66
C GLY A 16 4.80 22.56 -7.55
N ARG A 17 5.48 23.67 -7.23
CA ARG A 17 6.37 23.78 -6.06
C ARG A 17 5.56 23.74 -4.77
N ALA A 18 4.91 22.61 -4.48
CA ALA A 18 4.33 22.32 -3.19
C ALA A 18 5.41 21.66 -2.32
N LYS A 19 5.53 22.11 -1.07
CA LYS A 19 6.47 21.56 -0.08
C LYS A 19 6.29 20.04 -0.04
N ILE A 20 7.33 19.30 -0.42
CA ILE A 20 7.35 17.82 -0.51
C ILE A 20 6.75 17.15 0.76
N ARG A 21 6.88 17.80 1.92
CA ARG A 21 6.28 17.37 3.21
C ARG A 21 4.76 17.20 3.17
N ASP A 22 4.04 18.09 2.48
CA ASP A 22 2.57 18.05 2.40
C ASP A 22 2.07 16.85 1.60
N ILE A 23 2.78 16.55 0.50
CA ILE A 23 2.47 15.44 -0.39
C ILE A 23 2.72 14.09 0.30
N ILE A 24 3.77 14.00 1.12
CA ILE A 24 4.09 12.77 1.85
C ILE A 24 3.04 12.49 2.93
N SER A 25 2.59 13.51 3.67
CA SER A 25 1.57 13.35 4.72
C SER A 25 0.25 12.78 4.20
N ASP A 26 -0.26 13.30 3.08
CA ASP A 26 -1.50 12.80 2.46
C ASP A 26 -1.36 11.34 1.96
N LYS A 27 -0.21 10.98 1.40
CA LYS A 27 0.05 9.59 0.97
C LYS A 27 0.18 8.63 2.15
N VAL A 28 0.81 9.03 3.25
CA VAL A 28 0.97 8.19 4.44
C VAL A 28 -0.39 7.89 5.09
N GLU A 29 -1.27 8.89 5.20
CA GLU A 29 -2.64 8.70 5.69
C GLU A 29 -3.42 7.69 4.82
N LYS A 30 -3.29 7.78 3.49
CA LYS A 30 -3.92 6.84 2.55
C LYS A 30 -3.40 5.41 2.65
N LEU A 31 -2.12 5.22 2.99
CA LEU A 31 -1.55 3.89 3.21
C LEU A 31 -2.01 3.28 4.55
N LYS A 32 -2.29 4.12 5.54
CA LYS A 32 -2.74 3.68 6.86
C LYS A 32 -4.13 3.04 6.84
N GLN A 33 -5.00 3.44 5.90
CA GLN A 33 -6.39 2.97 5.81
C GLN A 33 -6.61 1.87 4.76
N ARG A 34 -5.56 1.35 4.12
CA ARG A 34 -5.71 0.27 3.13
C ARG A 34 -5.80 -1.09 3.79
N ASP A 35 -6.57 -1.97 3.15
CA ASP A 35 -6.62 -3.39 3.46
C ASP A 35 -5.52 -4.12 2.70
N TYR A 36 -4.79 -5.00 3.39
CA TYR A 36 -3.68 -5.77 2.87
C TYR A 36 -3.99 -7.26 3.02
N THR A 37 -3.84 -8.04 1.95
CA THR A 37 -4.05 -9.48 2.00
C THR A 37 -2.72 -10.19 2.22
N CYS A 38 -2.65 -11.06 3.22
CA CYS A 38 -1.46 -11.85 3.48
C CYS A 38 -1.28 -12.97 2.43
N PRO A 39 -0.12 -13.11 1.78
CA PRO A 39 0.10 -14.17 0.80
C PRO A 39 0.23 -15.57 1.42
N PHE A 40 0.53 -15.68 2.72
CA PHE A 40 0.74 -16.96 3.41
C PHE A 40 -0.56 -17.57 3.94
N CYS A 41 -1.35 -16.79 4.68
CA CYS A 41 -2.60 -17.26 5.28
C CYS A 41 -3.88 -16.69 4.63
N ARG A 42 -3.76 -15.80 3.64
CA ARG A 42 -4.89 -15.15 2.94
C ARG A 42 -5.80 -14.31 3.83
N GLU A 43 -5.34 -13.95 5.02
CA GLU A 43 -6.06 -13.04 5.92
C GLU A 43 -6.02 -11.61 5.40
N VAL A 44 -7.13 -10.87 5.58
CA VAL A 44 -7.23 -9.45 5.23
C VAL A 44 -6.95 -8.62 6.47
N ILE A 45 -5.86 -7.87 6.44
CA ILE A 45 -5.37 -7.06 7.55
C ILE A 45 -5.51 -5.57 7.21
N LYS A 46 -6.14 -4.81 8.10
CA LYS A 46 -6.34 -3.37 7.93
C LYS A 46 -5.14 -2.58 8.41
N GLY A 47 -4.53 -1.83 7.50
CA GLY A 47 -3.42 -0.92 7.77
C GLY A 47 -2.04 -1.58 7.75
N ILE A 48 -1.06 -0.79 7.27
CA ILE A 48 0.32 -1.24 7.03
C ILE A 48 1.03 -1.73 8.30
N SER A 49 0.78 -1.10 9.45
CA SER A 49 1.43 -1.46 10.72
C SER A 49 0.97 -2.83 11.23
N ALA A 50 -0.33 -3.12 11.13
CA ALA A 50 -0.88 -4.42 11.51
C ALA A 50 -0.40 -5.50 10.52
N PHE A 51 -0.35 -5.19 9.23
CA PHE A 51 0.18 -6.08 8.20
C PHE A 51 1.65 -6.45 8.46
N GLY A 52 2.50 -5.47 8.81
CA GLY A 52 3.90 -5.72 9.15
C GLY A 52 4.08 -6.61 10.38
N ARG A 53 3.27 -6.40 11.44
CA ARG A 53 3.27 -7.29 12.61
C ARG A 53 2.82 -8.70 12.25
N HIS A 54 1.77 -8.82 11.43
CA HIS A 54 1.24 -10.09 10.96
C HIS A 54 2.29 -10.89 10.17
N LEU A 55 3.03 -10.25 9.25
CA LEU A 55 4.09 -10.92 8.50
C LEU A 55 5.23 -11.44 9.38
N LYS A 56 5.50 -10.77 10.50
CA LYS A 56 6.53 -11.20 11.45
C LYS A 56 6.17 -12.53 12.14
N ASP A 57 4.88 -12.81 12.29
CA ASP A 57 4.36 -14.06 12.86
C ASP A 57 4.67 -15.27 11.95
N HIS A 58 4.63 -15.07 10.63
CA HIS A 58 4.98 -16.10 9.62
C HIS A 58 6.49 -16.34 9.47
N CYS A 59 7.34 -15.56 10.13
CA CYS A 59 8.80 -15.62 10.00
C CYS A 59 9.46 -16.47 11.11
N ILE A 60 8.66 -17.15 11.93
CA ILE A 60 9.06 -18.03 13.04
C ILE A 60 8.85 -19.48 12.61
#